data_AF-A0A8I0JPX9-F1
#
_entry.id   AF-A0A8I0JPX9-F1
#
_cell.length_a   1.000
_cell.length_b   1.000
_cell.length_c   1.000
_cell.angle_alpha   90.00
_cell.angle_beta   90.00
_cell.angle_gamma   90.00
#
_symmetry.space_group_name_H-M   'P 1'
#
loop_
_entity.id
_entity.type
_entity.pdbx_description
1 polymer ?
#
loop_
_entity_poly.entity_id
_entity_poly.type
_entity_poly.pdbx_seq_one_letter_code
_entity_poly.pdbx_strand_id
1 'polypeptide(L)'
;MRKLKRSIIEIALAFSYILINQSNATGEILESSNANIEKWQKIAAKDIQRAQEIIKEAHPASLDYSNQDFHNWLYAGYEKALIYAQKSKSKDQAWAALNFYTTGFMDEHLRVWRDSPNTVDLHWVGWNMEYRNEKFLVVSAAENWPKELPKIGDEVVSCDGLAIIDYLKRDIAPFVDRRVGLTNTLNKLAKYITEEQPKNTLWNSSRSINCEFKTPAGSRKTLEMHWEKKSNNQEIKNSIILRKGIRQIEPHIYWIHISNFMLDAKDHLDFEALLNKIRMLSSADAVVLDTRGNSGGNSLIGTRLIYALLKESMPAQENSTALWRISSQAKATLESHRHSAMQTEGSDSFIYKFLSDLIESMKLASIRGENFVEQISTSIEKDEHSAKNTRPFKGKIVLITDSNCGSSCLNFVDEVMQIPGTLHVGNTTSADTRYTDVATVALPSGAKLWVPLKVWIGRRRQDNIPYVPEIAFDGDLNDTNALQAWILDSILPHAKAIGMP
;
A
#
# COMPACT_ATOMS: atom_id res chain seq x y z
N MET A 1 33.07 -65.96 40.41
CA MET A 1 31.85 -65.16 40.66
C MET A 1 32.08 -63.66 40.98
N ARG A 2 33.22 -63.22 41.55
CA ARG A 2 33.46 -61.78 41.84
C ARG A 2 33.72 -60.88 40.61
N LYS A 3 34.34 -61.39 39.53
CA LYS A 3 34.59 -60.61 38.29
C LYS A 3 33.32 -60.33 37.47
N LEU A 4 32.34 -61.25 37.47
CA LEU A 4 31.10 -61.09 36.72
C LEU A 4 30.16 -60.04 37.36
N LYS A 5 30.14 -59.92 38.70
CA LYS A 5 29.35 -58.88 39.40
C LYS A 5 29.88 -57.46 39.19
N ARG A 6 31.20 -57.27 39.01
CA ARG A 6 31.79 -55.94 38.74
C ARG A 6 31.42 -55.41 37.35
N SER A 7 31.44 -56.29 36.34
CA SER A 7 31.13 -55.93 34.95
C SER A 7 29.65 -55.56 34.74
N ILE A 8 28.72 -56.20 35.46
CA ILE A 8 27.28 -55.84 35.41
C ILE A 8 27.02 -54.48 36.08
N ILE A 9 27.73 -54.15 37.16
CA ILE A 9 27.59 -52.85 37.84
C ILE A 9 28.16 -51.70 36.98
N GLU A 10 29.30 -51.91 36.31
CA GLU A 10 29.88 -50.90 35.39
C GLU A 10 29.00 -50.65 34.16
N ILE A 11 28.38 -51.69 33.60
CA ILE A 11 27.43 -51.55 32.48
C ILE A 11 26.14 -50.83 32.95
N ALA A 12 25.61 -51.16 34.14
CA ALA A 12 24.43 -50.49 34.69
C ALA A 12 24.69 -49.00 35.02
N LEU A 13 25.88 -48.66 35.51
CA LEU A 13 26.30 -47.28 35.75
C LEU A 13 26.47 -46.50 34.43
N ALA A 14 27.05 -47.12 33.40
CA ALA A 14 27.18 -46.51 32.07
C ALA A 14 25.82 -46.25 31.40
N PHE A 15 24.87 -47.20 31.49
CA PHE A 15 23.51 -47.01 30.99
C PHE A 15 22.74 -45.93 31.76
N SER A 16 22.91 -45.86 33.08
CA SER A 16 22.30 -44.82 33.92
C SER A 16 22.86 -43.43 33.57
N TYR A 17 24.15 -43.33 33.29
CA TYR A 17 24.80 -42.07 32.88
C TYR A 17 24.33 -41.59 31.51
N ILE A 18 24.10 -42.50 30.56
CA ILE A 18 23.58 -42.18 29.22
C ILE A 18 22.11 -41.72 29.30
N LEU A 19 21.27 -42.38 30.11
CA LEU A 19 19.87 -42.00 30.32
C LEU A 19 19.73 -40.65 31.03
N ILE A 20 20.59 -40.35 32.02
CA ILE A 20 20.62 -39.05 32.70
C ILE A 20 21.09 -37.94 31.75
N ASN A 21 22.12 -38.18 30.94
CA ASN A 21 22.59 -37.18 29.96
C ASN A 21 21.58 -36.92 28.83
N GLN A 22 20.86 -37.95 28.36
CA GLN A 22 19.77 -37.75 27.40
C GLN A 22 18.60 -36.97 28.02
N SER A 23 18.23 -37.26 29.27
CA SER A 23 17.17 -36.55 30.00
C SER A 23 17.53 -35.07 30.23
N ASN A 24 18.77 -34.79 30.62
CA ASN A 24 19.27 -33.43 30.81
C ASN A 24 19.34 -32.65 29.48
N ALA A 25 19.81 -33.28 28.39
CA ALA A 25 19.81 -32.65 27.07
C ALA A 25 18.39 -32.36 26.56
N THR A 26 17.43 -33.26 26.79
CA THR A 26 16.01 -32.99 26.47
C THR A 26 15.42 -31.89 27.34
N GLY A 27 15.81 -31.81 28.62
CA GLY A 27 15.42 -30.74 29.54
C GLY A 27 15.92 -29.37 29.09
N GLU A 28 17.20 -29.25 28.75
CA GLU A 28 17.80 -28.00 28.25
C GLU A 28 17.22 -27.55 26.90
N ILE A 29 16.90 -28.49 26.00
CA ILE A 29 16.23 -28.18 24.72
C ILE A 29 14.79 -27.71 24.95
N LEU A 30 14.05 -28.32 25.88
CA LEU A 30 12.69 -27.91 26.23
C LEU A 30 12.67 -26.56 26.95
N GLU A 31 13.59 -26.31 27.88
CA GLU A 31 13.73 -25.03 28.57
C GLU A 31 14.13 -23.89 27.62
N SER A 32 15.09 -24.12 26.72
CA SER A 32 15.48 -23.13 25.71
C SER A 32 14.37 -22.86 24.68
N SER A 33 13.61 -23.89 24.29
CA SER A 33 12.43 -23.75 23.42
C SER A 33 11.32 -22.94 24.10
N ASN A 34 11.01 -23.24 25.37
CA ASN A 34 10.02 -22.51 26.15
C ASN A 34 10.44 -21.06 26.38
N ALA A 35 11.71 -20.80 26.72
CA ALA A 35 12.24 -19.44 26.86
C ALA A 35 12.14 -18.64 25.55
N ASN A 36 12.34 -19.27 24.40
CA ASN A 36 12.19 -18.64 23.09
C ASN A 36 10.71 -18.36 22.73
N ILE A 37 9.78 -19.27 23.08
CA ILE A 37 8.34 -19.03 22.92
C ILE A 37 7.89 -17.85 23.79
N GLU A 38 8.25 -17.86 25.07
CA GLU A 38 7.92 -16.76 25.99
C GLU A 38 8.46 -15.41 25.51
N LYS A 39 9.66 -15.40 24.91
CA LYS A 39 10.24 -14.21 24.30
C LYS A 39 9.32 -13.63 23.21
N TRP A 40 8.84 -14.45 22.28
CA TRP A 40 8.00 -13.97 21.18
C TRP A 40 6.60 -13.54 21.64
N GLN A 41 6.02 -14.23 22.63
CA GLN A 41 4.78 -13.79 23.27
C GLN A 41 4.93 -12.39 23.89
N LYS A 42 6.00 -12.17 24.66
CA LYS A 42 6.30 -10.89 25.32
C LYS A 42 6.57 -9.77 24.31
N ILE A 43 7.30 -10.06 23.23
CA ILE A 43 7.56 -9.08 22.15
C ILE A 43 6.26 -8.67 21.47
N ALA A 44 5.45 -9.64 21.05
CA ALA A 44 4.17 -9.36 20.38
C ALA A 44 3.26 -8.49 21.25
N ALA A 45 3.11 -8.85 22.53
CA ALA A 45 2.27 -8.10 23.46
C ALA A 45 2.74 -6.64 23.64
N LYS A 46 4.06 -6.43 23.79
CA LYS A 46 4.64 -5.07 23.94
C LYS A 46 4.44 -4.22 22.68
N ASP A 47 4.65 -4.79 21.50
CA ASP A 47 4.45 -4.07 20.25
C ASP A 47 2.98 -3.71 20.03
N ILE A 48 2.05 -4.65 20.28
CA ILE A 48 0.61 -4.42 20.14
C ILE A 48 0.13 -3.36 21.13
N GLN A 49 0.58 -3.42 22.39
CA GLN A 49 0.30 -2.39 23.38
C GLN A 49 0.82 -1.02 22.93
N ARG A 50 2.08 -0.94 22.51
CA ARG A 50 2.66 0.32 22.07
C ARG A 50 1.96 0.87 20.83
N ALA A 51 1.58 0.01 19.89
CA ALA A 51 0.81 0.41 18.72
C ALA A 51 -0.55 0.98 19.12
N GLN A 52 -1.27 0.35 20.05
CA GLN A 52 -2.55 0.89 20.55
C GLN A 52 -2.37 2.27 21.21
N GLU A 53 -1.34 2.44 22.04
CA GLU A 53 -1.05 3.74 22.68
C GLU A 53 -0.82 4.84 21.63
N ILE A 54 0.00 4.56 20.62
CA ILE A 54 0.28 5.50 19.53
C ILE A 54 -0.99 5.83 18.73
N ILE A 55 -1.80 4.82 18.39
CA ILE A 55 -3.06 5.01 17.66
C ILE A 55 -4.02 5.89 18.46
N LYS A 56 -4.16 5.66 19.77
CA LYS A 56 -5.00 6.50 20.64
C LYS A 56 -4.51 7.95 20.68
N GLU A 57 -3.21 8.14 20.75
CA GLU A 57 -2.59 9.46 20.85
C GLU A 57 -2.71 10.27 19.55
N ALA A 58 -2.38 9.65 18.41
CA ALA A 58 -2.08 10.36 17.18
C ALA A 58 -3.17 10.25 16.11
N HIS A 59 -3.93 9.15 16.07
CA HIS A 59 -4.90 8.92 15.00
C HIS A 59 -6.10 9.86 15.14
N PRO A 60 -6.49 10.64 14.11
CA PRO A 60 -7.65 11.55 14.17
C PRO A 60 -8.94 10.86 14.63
N ALA A 61 -9.22 9.66 14.10
CA ALA A 61 -10.39 8.87 14.46
C ALA A 61 -10.50 8.53 15.96
N SER A 62 -9.41 8.61 16.75
CA SER A 62 -9.49 8.33 18.19
C SER A 62 -10.32 9.36 18.97
N LEU A 63 -10.65 10.50 18.37
CA LEU A 63 -11.57 11.50 18.90
C LEU A 63 -12.91 11.57 18.14
N ASP A 64 -13.09 10.75 17.11
CA ASP A 64 -14.33 10.67 16.35
C ASP A 64 -15.22 9.55 16.90
N TYR A 65 -15.95 9.87 17.96
CA TYR A 65 -16.87 8.92 18.60
C TYR A 65 -18.03 8.47 17.69
N SER A 66 -18.25 9.13 16.55
CA SER A 66 -19.23 8.67 15.56
C SER A 66 -18.71 7.48 14.74
N ASN A 67 -17.38 7.32 14.65
CA ASN A 67 -16.73 6.18 14.01
C ASN A 67 -16.70 4.96 14.96
N GLN A 68 -17.87 4.35 15.13
CA GLN A 68 -18.03 3.20 16.03
C GLN A 68 -17.16 2.01 15.63
N ASP A 69 -16.96 1.76 14.34
CA ASP A 69 -16.13 0.64 13.85
C ASP A 69 -14.67 0.82 14.27
N PHE A 70 -14.12 2.03 14.13
CA PHE A 70 -12.77 2.34 14.60
C PHE A 70 -12.65 2.12 16.11
N HIS A 71 -13.57 2.67 16.91
CA HIS A 71 -13.51 2.56 18.37
C HIS A 71 -13.72 1.12 18.84
N ASN A 72 -14.64 0.38 18.24
CA ASN A 72 -14.85 -1.03 18.55
C ASN A 72 -13.58 -1.84 18.27
N TRP A 73 -12.94 -1.61 17.12
CA TRP A 73 -11.71 -2.32 16.76
C TRP A 73 -10.51 -1.90 17.64
N LEU A 74 -10.40 -0.63 18.01
CA LEU A 74 -9.36 -0.10 18.90
C LEU A 74 -9.26 -0.87 20.23
N TYR A 75 -10.38 -1.36 20.75
CA TYR A 75 -10.42 -2.14 22.00
C TYR A 75 -10.61 -3.64 21.76
N ALA A 76 -11.63 -4.07 21.02
CA ALA A 76 -11.91 -5.49 20.82
C ALA A 76 -10.87 -6.15 19.87
N GLY A 77 -10.39 -5.41 18.87
CA GLY A 77 -9.31 -5.86 18.00
C GLY A 77 -7.99 -5.99 18.75
N TYR A 78 -7.72 -5.09 19.70
CA TYR A 78 -6.57 -5.16 20.59
C TYR A 78 -6.60 -6.41 21.46
N GLU A 79 -7.72 -6.71 22.13
CA GLU A 79 -7.87 -7.93 22.93
C GLU A 79 -7.66 -9.20 22.09
N LYS A 80 -8.24 -9.25 20.89
CA LYS A 80 -8.04 -10.36 19.94
C LYS A 80 -6.59 -10.49 19.52
N ALA A 81 -5.89 -9.39 19.27
CA ALA A 81 -4.48 -9.39 18.92
C ALA A 81 -3.60 -9.89 20.10
N LEU A 82 -3.95 -9.57 21.34
CA LEU A 82 -3.27 -10.11 22.52
C LEU A 82 -3.45 -11.63 22.67
N ILE A 83 -4.60 -12.17 22.26
CA ILE A 83 -4.79 -13.64 22.20
C ILE A 83 -3.82 -14.27 21.18
N TYR A 84 -3.61 -13.64 20.02
CA TYR A 84 -2.58 -14.07 19.07
C TYR A 84 -1.18 -13.91 19.65
N ALA A 85 -0.89 -12.82 20.35
CA ALA A 85 0.40 -12.62 21.03
C ALA A 85 0.69 -13.77 22.01
N GLN A 86 -0.27 -14.15 22.86
CA GLN A 86 -0.12 -15.28 23.79
C GLN A 86 0.12 -16.62 23.10
N LYS A 87 -0.40 -16.81 21.87
CA LYS A 87 -0.21 -18.04 21.09
C LYS A 87 1.05 -18.02 20.21
N SER A 88 1.76 -16.90 20.15
CA SER A 88 2.90 -16.73 19.24
C SER A 88 4.10 -17.56 19.69
N LYS A 89 4.60 -18.44 18.81
CA LYS A 89 5.75 -19.31 19.09
C LYS A 89 7.02 -18.89 18.36
N SER A 90 6.91 -17.92 17.46
CA SER A 90 8.00 -17.49 16.58
C SER A 90 7.96 -15.98 16.32
N LYS A 91 9.05 -15.46 15.75
CA LYS A 91 9.15 -14.10 15.24
C LYS A 91 8.05 -13.77 14.23
N ASP A 92 7.66 -14.73 13.40
CA ASP A 92 6.66 -14.54 12.35
C ASP A 92 5.24 -14.53 12.91
N GLN A 93 4.95 -15.39 13.88
CA GLN A 93 3.66 -15.35 14.56
C GLN A 93 3.49 -14.07 15.40
N ALA A 94 4.55 -13.63 16.09
CA ALA A 94 4.55 -12.36 16.80
C ALA A 94 4.26 -11.18 15.85
N TRP A 95 4.84 -11.23 14.64
CA TRP A 95 4.60 -10.24 13.61
C TRP A 95 3.19 -10.30 13.02
N ALA A 96 2.70 -11.50 12.72
CA ALA A 96 1.34 -11.72 12.25
C ALA A 96 0.31 -11.25 13.30
N ALA A 97 0.56 -11.44 14.60
CA ALA A 97 -0.30 -10.91 15.67
C ALA A 97 -0.40 -9.38 15.65
N LEU A 98 0.71 -8.69 15.41
CA LEU A 98 0.71 -7.23 15.28
C LEU A 98 -0.01 -6.77 13.99
N ASN A 99 0.25 -7.42 12.86
CA ASN A 99 -0.48 -7.15 11.62
C ASN A 99 -1.98 -7.42 11.76
N PHE A 100 -2.36 -8.45 12.51
CA PHE A 100 -3.76 -8.74 12.80
C PHE A 100 -4.45 -7.56 13.45
N TYR A 101 -3.76 -6.85 14.35
CA TYR A 101 -4.30 -5.66 14.97
C TYR A 101 -4.43 -4.51 13.96
N THR A 102 -3.36 -4.16 13.25
CA THR A 102 -3.37 -2.96 12.39
C THR A 102 -4.24 -3.11 11.15
N THR A 103 -4.29 -4.29 10.54
CA THR A 103 -5.12 -4.52 9.33
C THR A 103 -6.62 -4.42 9.59
N GLY A 104 -7.07 -4.40 10.86
CA GLY A 104 -8.50 -4.35 11.20
C GLY A 104 -9.10 -2.97 11.20
N PHE A 105 -8.26 -1.95 11.17
CA PHE A 105 -8.69 -0.60 10.85
C PHE A 105 -8.97 -0.42 9.35
N MET A 106 -8.62 -1.41 8.52
CA MET A 106 -8.89 -1.41 7.07
C MET A 106 -8.41 -0.13 6.39
N ASP A 107 -7.21 0.31 6.75
CA ASP A 107 -6.60 1.55 6.29
C ASP A 107 -5.18 1.28 5.77
N GLU A 108 -4.88 1.70 4.53
CA GLU A 108 -3.54 1.56 3.95
C GLU A 108 -2.48 2.43 4.63
N HIS A 109 -2.92 3.51 5.29
CA HIS A 109 -2.06 4.44 6.01
C HIS A 109 -1.82 4.01 7.47
N LEU A 110 -2.52 2.98 7.97
CA LEU A 110 -2.27 2.37 9.28
C LEU A 110 -1.74 0.93 9.13
N ARG A 111 -0.41 0.80 9.06
CA ARG A 111 0.25 -0.48 8.82
C ARG A 111 1.57 -0.60 9.55
N VAL A 112 2.05 -1.82 9.68
CA VAL A 112 3.36 -2.09 10.26
C VAL A 112 4.29 -2.71 9.21
N TRP A 113 5.58 -2.39 9.27
CA TRP A 113 6.60 -3.08 8.49
C TRP A 113 7.89 -3.28 9.29
N ARG A 114 8.79 -4.11 8.76
CA ARG A 114 10.13 -4.34 9.29
C ARG A 114 11.13 -4.19 8.15
N ASP A 115 12.33 -3.74 8.49
CA ASP A 115 13.44 -3.83 7.55
C ASP A 115 13.80 -5.33 7.42
N SER A 116 13.81 -5.84 6.19
CA SER A 116 14.12 -7.24 5.87
C SER A 116 15.45 -7.30 5.13
N PRO A 117 16.30 -8.31 5.39
CA PRO A 117 17.49 -8.52 4.56
C PRO A 117 17.09 -8.70 3.09
N ASN A 118 17.89 -8.12 2.19
CA ASN A 118 17.62 -8.06 0.75
C ASN A 118 17.68 -9.43 0.05
N THR A 119 18.17 -10.46 0.73
CA THR A 119 18.40 -11.80 0.18
C THR A 119 17.51 -12.83 0.89
N VAL A 120 16.31 -13.06 0.36
CA VAL A 120 15.51 -14.23 0.71
C VAL A 120 15.23 -15.01 -0.57
N ASP A 121 15.52 -16.30 -0.54
CA ASP A 121 15.16 -17.21 -1.63
C ASP A 121 13.64 -17.34 -1.66
N LEU A 122 13.00 -16.61 -2.58
CA LEU A 122 11.56 -16.68 -2.77
C LEU A 122 11.20 -17.99 -3.45
N HIS A 123 10.22 -18.74 -2.92
CA HIS A 123 9.64 -19.87 -3.63
C HIS A 123 8.28 -19.50 -4.23
N TRP A 124 7.90 -20.18 -5.30
CA TRP A 124 6.61 -20.03 -5.96
C TRP A 124 6.18 -21.32 -6.66
N VAL A 125 4.90 -21.40 -7.03
CA VAL A 125 4.29 -22.59 -7.64
C VAL A 125 4.40 -22.65 -9.16
N GLY A 126 5.05 -21.66 -9.79
CA GLY A 126 5.25 -21.61 -11.24
C GLY A 126 4.12 -20.96 -12.03
N TRP A 127 3.09 -20.43 -11.37
CA TRP A 127 1.99 -19.70 -12.02
C TRP A 127 1.43 -18.61 -11.09
N ASN A 128 0.69 -17.65 -11.64
CA ASN A 128 0.01 -16.60 -10.89
C ASN A 128 -1.42 -16.41 -11.39
N MET A 129 -2.27 -15.82 -10.53
CA MET A 129 -3.65 -15.50 -10.83
C MET A 129 -4.01 -14.06 -10.50
N GLU A 130 -5.07 -13.58 -11.14
CA GLU A 130 -5.72 -12.31 -10.83
C GLU A 130 -7.23 -12.49 -10.78
N TYR A 131 -7.88 -11.69 -9.94
CA TYR A 131 -9.30 -11.49 -9.87
C TYR A 131 -9.76 -10.59 -11.03
N ARG A 132 -10.51 -11.16 -11.97
CA ARG A 132 -11.09 -10.49 -13.14
C ARG A 132 -12.50 -11.02 -13.36
N ASN A 133 -13.46 -10.16 -13.64
CA ASN A 133 -14.85 -10.55 -13.94
C ASN A 133 -15.43 -11.53 -12.91
N GLU A 134 -15.27 -11.19 -11.64
CA GLU A 134 -15.74 -11.97 -10.49
C GLU A 134 -15.08 -13.34 -10.28
N LYS A 135 -13.99 -13.63 -10.99
CA LYS A 135 -13.28 -14.92 -10.95
C LYS A 135 -11.79 -14.74 -10.77
N PHE A 136 -11.15 -15.73 -10.15
CA PHE A 136 -9.68 -15.82 -10.17
C PHE A 136 -9.27 -16.59 -11.41
N LEU A 137 -8.52 -15.95 -12.30
CA LEU A 137 -8.05 -16.54 -13.54
C LEU A 137 -6.53 -16.65 -13.52
N VAL A 138 -5.99 -17.73 -14.06
CA VAL A 138 -4.54 -17.87 -14.30
C VAL A 138 -4.12 -16.86 -15.36
N VAL A 139 -3.21 -15.96 -15.00
CA VAL A 139 -2.72 -14.89 -15.89
C VAL A 139 -1.30 -15.12 -16.37
N SER A 140 -0.53 -15.94 -15.67
CA SER A 140 0.81 -16.33 -16.10
C SER A 140 1.17 -17.71 -15.58
N ALA A 141 2.00 -18.41 -16.35
CA ALA A 141 2.56 -19.71 -16.02
C ALA A 141 3.99 -19.77 -16.57
N ALA A 142 4.89 -20.44 -15.86
CA ALA A 142 6.27 -20.64 -16.29
C ALA A 142 6.31 -21.51 -17.55
N GLU A 143 7.17 -21.16 -18.50
CA GLU A 143 7.36 -21.94 -19.73
C GLU A 143 7.96 -23.32 -19.45
N ASN A 144 8.89 -23.39 -18.48
CA ASN A 144 9.58 -24.61 -18.07
C ASN A 144 9.33 -24.86 -16.58
N TRP A 145 8.59 -25.92 -16.26
CA TRP A 145 8.28 -26.31 -14.89
C TRP A 145 8.36 -27.83 -14.72
N PRO A 146 8.85 -28.35 -13.57
CA PRO A 146 9.03 -29.79 -13.36
C PRO A 146 7.72 -30.58 -13.22
N LYS A 147 6.59 -29.89 -13.06
CA LYS A 147 5.25 -30.48 -12.94
C LYS A 147 4.29 -29.79 -13.89
N GLU A 148 3.17 -30.46 -14.16
CA GLU A 148 2.09 -29.87 -14.95
C GLU A 148 1.57 -28.60 -14.30
N LEU A 149 1.37 -27.56 -15.12
CA LEU A 149 0.83 -26.26 -14.71
C LEU A 149 -0.59 -26.06 -15.27
N PRO A 150 -1.42 -25.23 -14.61
CA PRO A 150 -2.68 -24.80 -15.20
C PRO A 150 -2.43 -23.92 -16.43
N LYS A 151 -3.43 -23.81 -17.32
CA LYS A 151 -3.31 -22.97 -18.53
C LYS A 151 -3.74 -21.54 -18.22
N ILE A 152 -3.13 -20.58 -18.91
CA ILE A 152 -3.59 -19.18 -18.88
C ILE A 152 -5.06 -19.14 -19.31
N GLY A 153 -5.88 -18.43 -18.52
CA GLY A 153 -7.33 -18.34 -18.71
C GLY A 153 -8.15 -19.39 -17.95
N ASP A 154 -7.52 -20.42 -17.35
CA ASP A 154 -8.23 -21.34 -16.45
C ASP A 154 -8.70 -20.58 -15.19
N GLU A 155 -9.91 -20.90 -14.72
CA GLU A 155 -10.45 -20.40 -13.45
C GLU A 155 -9.86 -21.20 -12.29
N VAL A 156 -9.29 -20.51 -11.31
CA VAL A 156 -8.81 -21.11 -10.06
C VAL A 156 -9.98 -21.16 -9.08
N VAL A 157 -10.53 -22.35 -8.84
CA VAL A 157 -11.77 -22.52 -8.09
C VAL A 157 -11.50 -22.64 -6.60
N SER A 158 -10.57 -23.50 -6.21
CA SER A 158 -10.24 -23.77 -4.81
C SER A 158 -8.78 -24.16 -4.65
N CYS A 159 -8.23 -23.98 -3.45
CA CYS A 159 -6.97 -24.58 -3.02
C CYS A 159 -7.16 -25.19 -1.63
N ASP A 160 -6.59 -26.38 -1.41
CA ASP A 160 -6.66 -27.16 -0.17
C ASP A 160 -8.10 -27.33 0.36
N GLY A 161 -9.04 -27.53 -0.57
CA GLY A 161 -10.45 -27.74 -0.29
C GLY A 161 -11.25 -26.47 0.05
N LEU A 162 -10.67 -25.29 -0.12
CA LEU A 162 -11.32 -24.00 0.15
C LEU A 162 -11.46 -23.19 -1.12
N ALA A 163 -12.64 -22.64 -1.36
CA ALA A 163 -12.83 -21.66 -2.42
C ALA A 163 -11.83 -20.51 -2.24
N ILE A 164 -11.24 -20.02 -3.33
CA ILE A 164 -10.14 -19.04 -3.26
C ILE A 164 -10.54 -17.82 -2.43
N ILE A 165 -11.73 -17.27 -2.62
CA ILE A 165 -12.18 -16.10 -1.86
C ILE A 165 -12.27 -16.37 -0.34
N ASP A 166 -12.66 -17.57 0.07
CA ASP A 166 -12.75 -17.95 1.49
C ASP A 166 -11.36 -18.20 2.07
N TYR A 167 -10.46 -18.81 1.30
CA TYR A 167 -9.05 -18.93 1.65
C TYR A 167 -8.46 -17.54 1.93
N LEU A 168 -8.61 -16.60 0.99
CA LEU A 168 -8.08 -15.24 1.15
C LEU A 168 -8.66 -14.57 2.39
N LYS A 169 -9.99 -14.60 2.58
CA LYS A 169 -10.67 -13.95 3.72
C LYS A 169 -10.28 -14.54 5.08
N ARG A 170 -10.07 -15.85 5.15
CA ARG A 170 -9.83 -16.56 6.41
C ARG A 170 -8.36 -16.55 6.82
N ASP A 171 -7.46 -16.86 5.88
CA ASP A 171 -6.08 -17.22 6.22
C ASP A 171 -5.06 -16.12 5.87
N ILE A 172 -5.40 -15.20 4.96
CA ILE A 172 -4.46 -14.22 4.42
C ILE A 172 -4.86 -12.79 4.81
N ALA A 173 -6.08 -12.37 4.45
CA ALA A 173 -6.61 -11.03 4.68
C ALA A 173 -6.45 -10.54 6.13
N PRO A 174 -6.69 -11.36 7.17
CA PRO A 174 -6.57 -10.91 8.55
C PRO A 174 -5.16 -10.51 8.98
N PHE A 175 -4.12 -10.86 8.20
CA PHE A 175 -2.72 -10.60 8.52
C PHE A 175 -2.03 -9.72 7.47
N VAL A 176 -2.73 -9.36 6.39
CA VAL A 176 -2.14 -8.66 5.24
C VAL A 176 -2.95 -7.43 4.84
N ASP A 177 -4.25 -7.60 4.60
CA ASP A 177 -5.15 -6.54 4.14
C ASP A 177 -6.60 -7.03 4.19
N ARG A 178 -7.46 -6.40 4.99
CA ARG A 178 -8.86 -6.83 5.16
C ARG A 178 -9.83 -6.22 4.14
N ARG A 179 -9.35 -5.38 3.23
CA ARG A 179 -10.18 -4.67 2.23
C ARG A 179 -10.52 -5.55 1.02
N VAL A 180 -11.07 -6.72 1.28
CA VAL A 180 -11.37 -7.77 0.27
C VAL A 180 -12.49 -7.41 -0.71
N GLY A 181 -13.13 -6.23 -0.55
CA GLY A 181 -14.02 -5.66 -1.57
C GLY A 181 -13.28 -4.96 -2.71
N LEU A 182 -11.96 -4.77 -2.60
CA LEU A 182 -11.14 -4.13 -3.62
C LEU A 182 -10.43 -5.17 -4.50
N THR A 183 -10.56 -5.02 -5.82
CA THR A 183 -9.90 -5.93 -6.79
C THR A 183 -8.38 -5.95 -6.64
N ASN A 184 -7.75 -4.80 -6.42
CA ASN A 184 -6.31 -4.73 -6.21
C ASN A 184 -5.87 -5.47 -4.92
N THR A 185 -6.67 -5.39 -3.85
CA THR A 185 -6.44 -6.15 -2.61
C THR A 185 -6.58 -7.64 -2.87
N LEU A 186 -7.61 -8.09 -3.58
CA LEU A 186 -7.75 -9.51 -3.93
C LEU A 186 -6.55 -10.01 -4.76
N ASN A 187 -6.08 -9.23 -5.73
CA ASN A 187 -4.88 -9.57 -6.53
C ASN A 187 -3.60 -9.61 -5.68
N LYS A 188 -3.45 -8.67 -4.74
CA LYS A 188 -2.34 -8.66 -3.77
C LYS A 188 -2.38 -9.90 -2.88
N LEU A 189 -3.55 -10.27 -2.37
CA LEU A 189 -3.72 -11.43 -1.48
C LEU A 189 -3.55 -12.75 -2.22
N ALA A 190 -4.00 -12.84 -3.48
CA ALA A 190 -3.88 -14.04 -4.31
C ALA A 190 -2.42 -14.50 -4.48
N LYS A 191 -1.47 -13.57 -4.51
CA LYS A 191 -0.03 -13.87 -4.57
C LYS A 191 0.49 -14.66 -3.37
N TYR A 192 -0.20 -14.65 -2.22
CA TYR A 192 0.20 -15.44 -1.05
C TYR A 192 -0.15 -16.93 -1.19
N ILE A 193 -0.99 -17.30 -2.17
CA ILE A 193 -1.31 -18.70 -2.48
C ILE A 193 -0.27 -19.28 -3.43
N THR A 194 0.32 -18.44 -4.30
CA THR A 194 1.22 -18.87 -5.38
C THR A 194 2.69 -18.52 -5.15
N GLU A 195 3.00 -17.58 -4.25
CA GLU A 195 4.36 -17.10 -4.00
C GLU A 195 4.59 -16.88 -2.49
N GLU A 196 5.82 -17.18 -2.03
CA GLU A 196 6.22 -16.86 -0.67
C GLU A 196 6.39 -15.35 -0.49
N GLN A 197 5.92 -14.85 0.66
CA GLN A 197 5.93 -13.43 1.00
C GLN A 197 6.76 -13.18 2.27
N PRO A 198 8.10 -13.24 2.21
CA PRO A 198 8.93 -13.21 3.41
C PRO A 198 8.88 -11.87 4.16
N LYS A 199 8.49 -10.79 3.48
CA LYS A 199 8.34 -9.46 4.10
C LYS A 199 7.08 -9.35 4.96
N ASN A 200 6.04 -10.13 4.65
CA ASN A 200 4.74 -10.09 5.29
C ASN A 200 4.31 -11.53 5.66
N THR A 201 4.87 -12.05 6.75
CA THR A 201 4.60 -13.43 7.14
C THR A 201 3.18 -13.61 7.67
N LEU A 202 2.54 -14.69 7.21
CA LEU A 202 1.21 -15.11 7.67
C LEU A 202 1.31 -15.77 9.06
N TRP A 203 0.16 -15.90 9.73
CA TRP A 203 0.09 -16.59 11.02
C TRP A 203 0.55 -18.04 10.95
N ASN A 204 0.17 -18.72 9.86
CA ASN A 204 0.68 -20.02 9.48
C ASN A 204 1.29 -19.90 8.08
N SER A 205 2.48 -20.49 7.85
CA SER A 205 3.00 -20.61 6.50
C SER A 205 2.01 -21.42 5.66
N SER A 206 1.47 -20.83 4.59
CA SER A 206 0.43 -21.44 3.78
C SER A 206 0.95 -21.72 2.38
N ARG A 207 1.82 -22.73 2.26
CA ARG A 207 2.12 -23.32 0.96
C ARG A 207 0.92 -24.17 0.56
N SER A 208 0.21 -23.71 -0.46
CA SER A 208 -0.89 -24.48 -1.04
C SER A 208 -0.36 -25.83 -1.51
N ILE A 209 -1.13 -26.90 -1.30
CA ILE A 209 -0.74 -28.28 -1.63
C ILE A 209 -1.48 -28.74 -2.88
N ASN A 210 -2.79 -28.51 -2.96
CA ASN A 210 -3.60 -28.88 -4.13
C ASN A 210 -4.50 -27.73 -4.52
N CYS A 211 -4.61 -27.45 -5.83
CA CYS A 211 -5.56 -26.47 -6.35
C CYS A 211 -6.44 -27.08 -7.44
N GLU A 212 -7.73 -26.72 -7.44
CA GLU A 212 -8.71 -27.09 -8.44
C GLU A 212 -8.89 -25.97 -9.45
N PHE A 213 -8.81 -26.33 -10.73
CA PHE A 213 -8.94 -25.45 -11.87
C PHE A 213 -10.14 -25.86 -12.71
N LYS A 214 -10.78 -24.88 -13.34
CA LYS A 214 -11.87 -25.07 -14.30
C LYS A 214 -11.53 -24.40 -15.61
N THR A 215 -11.52 -25.16 -16.69
CA THR A 215 -11.27 -24.61 -18.03
C THR A 215 -12.42 -23.74 -18.51
N PRO A 216 -12.22 -22.88 -19.52
CA PRO A 216 -13.32 -22.15 -20.16
C PRO A 216 -14.44 -23.04 -20.70
N ALA A 217 -14.11 -24.28 -21.10
CA ALA A 217 -15.07 -25.29 -21.54
C ALA A 217 -15.84 -25.97 -20.39
N GLY A 218 -15.47 -25.69 -19.13
CA GLY A 218 -16.16 -26.16 -17.93
C GLY A 218 -15.59 -27.43 -17.29
N SER A 219 -14.57 -28.05 -17.87
CA SER A 219 -13.92 -29.24 -17.30
C SER A 219 -13.11 -28.86 -16.05
N ARG A 220 -13.23 -29.65 -14.98
CA ARG A 220 -12.48 -29.45 -13.73
C ARG A 220 -11.27 -30.37 -13.65
N LYS A 221 -10.18 -29.88 -13.06
CA LYS A 221 -8.96 -30.64 -12.81
C LYS A 221 -8.29 -30.17 -11.52
N THR A 222 -7.81 -31.12 -10.71
CA THR A 222 -6.99 -30.82 -9.53
C THR A 222 -5.53 -31.09 -9.85
N LEU A 223 -4.65 -30.15 -9.48
CA LEU A 223 -3.20 -30.26 -9.60
C LEU A 223 -2.55 -30.16 -8.22
N GLU A 224 -1.52 -30.96 -8.00
CA GLU A 224 -0.62 -30.84 -6.84
C GLU A 224 0.36 -29.68 -7.09
N MET A 225 0.52 -28.80 -6.12
CA MET A 225 1.36 -27.61 -6.20
C MET A 225 2.81 -27.96 -5.87
N HIS A 226 3.70 -27.67 -6.82
CA HIS A 226 5.13 -27.88 -6.66
C HIS A 226 5.83 -26.55 -6.47
N TRP A 227 6.41 -26.33 -5.29
CA TRP A 227 7.05 -25.07 -4.91
C TRP A 227 8.56 -25.11 -5.21
N GLU A 228 9.03 -24.22 -6.07
CA GLU A 228 10.45 -24.09 -6.44
C GLU A 228 10.98 -22.69 -6.13
N LYS A 229 12.30 -22.60 -5.95
CA LYS A 229 12.98 -21.31 -5.81
C LYS A 229 12.82 -20.51 -7.11
N LYS A 230 12.32 -19.28 -6.98
CA LYS A 230 12.19 -18.30 -8.05
C LYS A 230 13.58 -17.90 -8.51
N SER A 231 13.92 -18.23 -9.76
CA SER A 231 15.21 -17.86 -10.35
C SER A 231 15.18 -16.42 -10.87
N ASN A 232 16.33 -15.72 -10.91
CA ASN A 232 16.42 -14.33 -11.40
C ASN A 232 15.94 -14.16 -12.85
N ASN A 233 15.96 -15.22 -13.67
CA ASN A 233 15.47 -15.18 -15.05
C ASN A 233 13.94 -15.39 -15.18
N GLN A 234 13.23 -15.58 -14.07
CA GLN A 234 11.77 -15.68 -13.97
C GLN A 234 11.16 -14.41 -13.36
N GLU A 235 11.91 -13.32 -13.29
CA GLU A 235 11.36 -12.01 -12.94
C GLU A 235 10.29 -11.62 -13.97
N ILE A 236 9.06 -11.50 -13.49
CA ILE A 236 8.01 -10.77 -14.18
C ILE A 236 8.53 -9.34 -14.32
N LYS A 237 8.85 -8.91 -15.54
CA LYS A 237 9.30 -7.56 -15.90
C LYS A 237 8.26 -6.54 -15.44
N ASN A 238 8.35 -6.10 -14.19
CA ASN A 238 7.40 -5.14 -13.60
C ASN A 238 8.05 -3.80 -13.24
N SER A 239 9.31 -3.58 -13.60
CA SER A 239 9.90 -2.24 -13.47
C SER A 239 9.53 -1.41 -14.70
N ILE A 240 8.48 -0.59 -14.54
CA ILE A 240 8.20 0.46 -15.51
C ILE A 240 9.38 1.44 -15.46
N ILE A 241 10.16 1.54 -16.53
CA ILE A 241 11.05 2.68 -16.72
C ILE A 241 10.18 3.86 -17.13
N LEU A 242 9.53 4.49 -16.14
CA LEU A 242 8.71 5.66 -16.35
C LEU A 242 9.62 6.84 -16.68
N ARG A 243 9.54 7.30 -17.93
CA ARG A 243 10.28 8.47 -18.39
C ARG A 243 9.75 9.69 -17.64
N LYS A 244 10.63 10.51 -17.06
CA LYS A 244 10.23 11.72 -16.33
C LYS A 244 9.93 12.86 -17.32
N GLY A 245 8.95 13.70 -16.97
CA GLY A 245 8.70 14.98 -17.64
C GLY A 245 7.57 14.98 -18.67
N ILE A 246 7.65 15.96 -19.57
CA ILE A 246 6.64 16.25 -20.61
C ILE A 246 7.21 15.94 -21.99
N ARG A 247 6.42 15.29 -22.84
CA ARG A 247 6.73 15.04 -24.25
C ARG A 247 5.53 15.36 -25.13
N GLN A 248 5.77 16.02 -26.25
CA GLN A 248 4.78 16.13 -27.31
C GLN A 248 4.76 14.81 -28.10
N ILE A 249 3.60 14.14 -28.14
CA ILE A 249 3.45 12.84 -28.83
C ILE A 249 2.85 12.99 -30.22
N GLU A 250 2.10 14.06 -30.47
CA GLU A 250 1.55 14.51 -31.75
C GLU A 250 1.46 16.04 -31.73
N PRO A 251 1.28 16.75 -32.87
CA PRO A 251 1.01 18.19 -32.89
C PRO A 251 -0.06 18.58 -31.84
N HIS A 252 0.29 19.50 -30.93
CA HIS A 252 -0.57 20.00 -29.84
C HIS A 252 -1.08 18.96 -28.81
N ILE A 253 -0.54 17.73 -28.81
CA ILE A 253 -0.90 16.69 -27.83
C ILE A 253 0.33 16.37 -26.97
N TYR A 254 0.19 16.60 -25.65
CA TYR A 254 1.29 16.46 -24.70
C TYR A 254 1.03 15.33 -23.71
N TRP A 255 2.05 14.53 -23.46
CA TRP A 255 2.07 13.47 -22.45
C TRP A 255 2.96 13.89 -21.29
N ILE A 256 2.40 13.91 -20.08
CA ILE A 256 3.08 14.29 -18.84
C ILE A 256 3.10 13.08 -17.92
N HIS A 257 4.29 12.59 -17.59
CA HIS A 257 4.46 11.52 -16.62
C HIS A 257 4.54 12.09 -15.19
N ILE A 258 3.68 11.58 -14.32
CA ILE A 258 3.44 12.08 -12.95
C ILE A 258 3.48 10.88 -12.00
N SER A 259 4.62 10.20 -11.98
CA SER A 259 4.76 8.92 -11.29
C SER A 259 5.49 8.98 -9.94
N ASN A 260 6.09 10.12 -9.59
CA ASN A 260 6.85 10.28 -8.35
C ASN A 260 6.42 11.53 -7.58
N PHE A 261 5.85 11.36 -6.39
CA PHE A 261 5.58 12.45 -5.43
C PHE A 261 6.57 12.48 -4.25
N MET A 262 7.65 11.72 -4.31
CA MET A 262 8.74 11.70 -3.34
C MET A 262 10.02 12.21 -4.03
N LEU A 263 10.08 13.53 -4.21
CA LEU A 263 11.21 14.14 -4.91
C LEU A 263 12.42 14.24 -3.97
N ASP A 264 13.58 13.78 -4.44
CA ASP A 264 14.87 14.17 -3.87
C ASP A 264 15.31 15.54 -4.44
N ALA A 265 16.47 16.04 -4.02
CA ALA A 265 16.96 17.35 -4.45
C ALA A 265 17.14 17.48 -5.97
N LYS A 266 17.55 16.39 -6.64
CA LYS A 266 17.72 16.39 -8.10
C LYS A 266 16.36 16.37 -8.79
N ASP A 267 15.47 15.49 -8.34
CA ASP A 267 14.12 15.35 -8.89
C ASP A 267 13.26 16.60 -8.66
N HIS A 268 13.52 17.35 -7.58
CA HIS A 268 12.91 18.65 -7.34
C HIS A 268 13.28 19.67 -8.43
N LEU A 269 14.56 19.78 -8.80
CA LEU A 269 14.98 20.69 -9.88
C LEU A 269 14.36 20.31 -11.24
N ASP A 270 14.31 19.01 -11.55
CA ASP A 270 13.66 18.50 -12.75
C ASP A 270 12.14 18.82 -12.74
N PHE A 271 11.51 18.76 -11.57
CA PHE A 271 10.10 19.11 -11.38
C PHE A 271 9.85 20.61 -11.58
N GLU A 272 10.68 21.51 -11.03
CA GLU A 272 10.53 22.96 -11.27
C GLU A 272 10.67 23.30 -12.77
N ALA A 273 11.63 22.67 -13.46
CA ALA A 273 11.78 22.83 -14.90
C ALA A 273 10.55 22.30 -15.68
N LEU A 274 9.94 21.21 -15.23
CA LEU A 274 8.69 20.68 -15.77
C LEU A 274 7.55 21.68 -15.59
N LEU A 275 7.35 22.23 -14.38
CA LEU A 275 6.30 23.22 -14.11
C LEU A 275 6.42 24.44 -15.03
N ASN A 276 7.64 24.93 -15.26
CA ASN A 276 7.86 26.06 -16.18
C ASN A 276 7.48 25.71 -17.62
N LYS A 277 7.81 24.50 -18.10
CA LYS A 277 7.38 24.03 -19.43
C LYS A 277 5.86 23.93 -19.53
N ILE A 278 5.20 23.42 -18.49
CA ILE A 278 3.74 23.29 -18.43
C ILE A 278 3.07 24.66 -18.49
N ARG A 279 3.55 25.66 -17.72
CA ARG A 279 3.02 27.03 -17.75
C ARG A 279 3.12 27.67 -19.14
N MET A 280 4.17 27.34 -19.89
CA MET A 280 4.40 27.85 -21.25
C MET A 280 3.54 27.18 -22.33
N LEU A 281 2.74 26.16 -22.01
CA LEU A 281 1.82 25.56 -22.97
C LEU A 281 0.73 26.58 -23.38
N SER A 282 0.88 27.13 -24.59
CA SER A 282 -0.01 28.17 -25.12
C SER A 282 -1.27 27.60 -25.77
N SER A 283 -1.13 26.53 -26.56
CA SER A 283 -2.19 25.81 -27.26
C SER A 283 -1.93 24.31 -27.24
N ALA A 284 -2.63 23.60 -26.36
CA ALA A 284 -2.65 22.15 -26.33
C ALA A 284 -4.08 21.68 -26.62
N ASP A 285 -4.23 20.85 -27.64
CA ASP A 285 -5.49 20.19 -27.98
C ASP A 285 -5.82 19.12 -26.94
N ALA A 286 -4.78 18.44 -26.42
CA ALA A 286 -4.91 17.52 -25.31
C ALA A 286 -3.64 17.44 -24.45
N VAL A 287 -3.85 17.16 -23.16
CA VAL A 287 -2.81 16.81 -22.19
C VAL A 287 -3.18 15.48 -21.55
N VAL A 288 -2.27 14.51 -21.63
CA VAL A 288 -2.36 13.21 -20.99
C VAL A 288 -1.55 13.25 -19.70
N LEU A 289 -2.21 13.02 -18.57
CA LEU A 289 -1.63 12.92 -17.23
C LEU A 289 -1.48 11.44 -16.90
N ASP A 290 -0.25 10.93 -16.99
CA ASP A 290 0.07 9.52 -16.77
C ASP A 290 0.60 9.29 -15.35
N THR A 291 -0.24 8.69 -14.49
CA THR A 291 0.10 8.42 -13.08
C THR A 291 0.42 6.94 -12.84
N ARG A 292 0.67 6.14 -13.89
CA ARG A 292 1.06 4.72 -13.73
C ARG A 292 2.25 4.61 -12.79
N GLY A 293 2.20 3.64 -11.88
CA GLY A 293 3.22 3.38 -10.87
C GLY A 293 3.29 4.37 -9.70
N ASN A 294 2.45 5.40 -9.64
CA ASN A 294 2.51 6.40 -8.57
C ASN A 294 1.85 5.89 -7.27
N SER A 295 2.62 5.52 -6.25
CA SER A 295 2.08 5.07 -4.96
C SER A 295 1.86 6.17 -3.92
N GLY A 296 1.87 7.45 -4.34
CA GLY A 296 1.75 8.62 -3.48
C GLY A 296 3.10 9.23 -3.07
N GLY A 297 3.10 9.99 -1.98
CA GLY A 297 4.20 10.84 -1.55
C GLY A 297 3.67 12.17 -1.01
N ASN A 298 4.33 13.29 -1.34
CA ASN A 298 3.87 14.63 -0.99
C ASN A 298 2.73 15.08 -1.92
N SER A 299 1.52 15.28 -1.37
CA SER A 299 0.34 15.72 -2.13
C SER A 299 0.55 17.04 -2.87
N LEU A 300 1.39 17.95 -2.34
CA LEU A 300 1.63 19.26 -2.94
C LEU A 300 2.32 19.17 -4.31
N ILE A 301 3.00 18.07 -4.63
CA ILE A 301 3.59 17.87 -5.96
C ILE A 301 2.51 17.78 -7.03
N GLY A 302 1.45 16.99 -6.78
CA GLY A 302 0.31 16.90 -7.68
C GLY A 302 -0.41 18.24 -7.84
N THR A 303 -0.71 18.89 -6.72
CA THR A 303 -1.41 20.19 -6.70
C THR A 303 -0.66 21.27 -7.48
N ARG A 304 0.66 21.38 -7.29
CA ARG A 304 1.50 22.36 -8.02
C ARG A 304 1.51 22.12 -9.52
N LEU A 305 1.44 20.86 -9.96
CA LEU A 305 1.39 20.52 -11.38
C LEU A 305 0.06 20.93 -12.01
N ILE A 306 -1.07 20.64 -11.37
CA ILE A 306 -2.39 21.07 -11.87
C ILE A 306 -2.48 22.59 -11.85
N TYR A 307 -2.02 23.24 -10.78
CA TYR A 307 -1.98 24.70 -10.72
C TYR A 307 -1.20 25.31 -11.88
N ALA A 308 -0.05 24.73 -12.25
CA ALA A 308 0.72 25.17 -13.42
C ALA A 308 -0.02 24.91 -14.75
N LEU A 309 -0.66 23.75 -14.91
CA LEU A 309 -1.40 23.38 -16.12
C LEU A 309 -2.62 24.29 -16.34
N LEU A 310 -3.30 24.65 -15.25
CA LEU A 310 -4.48 25.50 -15.26
C LEU A 310 -4.15 26.99 -15.22
N LYS A 311 -2.88 27.37 -15.40
CA LYS A 311 -2.42 28.77 -15.40
C LYS A 311 -2.94 29.52 -14.19
N GLU A 312 -2.77 28.90 -13.02
CA GLU A 312 -3.06 29.51 -11.73
C GLU A 312 -4.56 29.69 -11.44
N SER A 313 -5.43 29.06 -12.25
CA SER A 313 -6.89 29.09 -12.09
C SER A 313 -7.45 27.70 -11.72
N MET A 314 -7.36 27.36 -10.44
CA MET A 314 -7.96 26.13 -9.92
C MET A 314 -9.49 26.27 -9.81
N PRO A 315 -10.25 25.21 -10.14
CA PRO A 315 -11.66 25.15 -9.76
C PRO A 315 -11.79 25.34 -8.25
N ALA A 316 -12.86 25.99 -7.81
CA ALA A 316 -13.18 26.06 -6.39
C ALA A 316 -13.29 24.63 -5.85
N GLN A 317 -12.43 24.30 -4.89
CA GLN A 317 -12.48 23.04 -4.18
C GLN A 317 -13.86 22.93 -3.51
N GLU A 318 -14.53 21.77 -3.64
CA GLU A 318 -15.73 21.46 -2.86
C GLU A 318 -15.45 21.64 -1.35
N ASN A 319 -16.50 21.80 -0.54
CA ASN A 319 -16.47 22.06 0.92
C ASN A 319 -15.79 20.93 1.72
N SER A 320 -14.47 20.77 1.54
CA SER A 320 -13.64 19.81 2.23
C SER A 320 -12.57 20.52 3.04
N THR A 321 -12.29 19.97 4.22
CA THR A 321 -11.36 20.54 5.19
C THR A 321 -10.41 19.46 5.66
N ALA A 322 -9.12 19.75 5.64
CA ALA A 322 -8.10 18.89 6.23
C ALA A 322 -7.86 19.33 7.68
N LEU A 323 -8.03 18.40 8.62
CA LEU A 323 -7.77 18.62 10.05
C LEU A 323 -6.60 17.73 10.50
N TRP A 324 -5.61 18.35 11.13
CA TRP A 324 -4.47 17.64 11.72
C TRP A 324 -4.67 17.40 13.20
N ARG A 325 -4.50 16.16 13.64
CA ARG A 325 -4.55 15.81 15.06
C ARG A 325 -3.32 16.37 15.77
N ILE A 326 -3.56 17.17 16.80
CA ILE A 326 -2.51 17.69 17.67
C ILE A 326 -2.02 16.54 18.57
N SER A 327 -0.79 16.09 18.34
CA SER A 327 -0.13 15.00 19.08
C SER A 327 1.38 15.19 19.08
N SER A 328 2.11 14.45 19.93
CA SER A 328 3.58 14.49 19.90
C SER A 328 4.12 13.96 18.57
N GLN A 329 3.48 12.93 18.02
CA GLN A 329 3.84 12.32 16.75
C GLN A 329 3.65 13.30 15.58
N ALA A 330 2.51 14.01 15.54
CA ALA A 330 2.26 14.99 14.48
C ALA A 330 3.30 16.12 14.48
N LYS A 331 3.61 16.68 15.65
CA LYS A 331 4.63 17.74 15.79
C LYS A 331 6.01 17.26 15.32
N ALA A 332 6.44 16.08 15.77
CA ALA A 332 7.73 15.52 15.39
C ALA A 332 7.81 15.21 13.88
N THR A 333 6.75 14.66 13.30
CA THR A 333 6.69 14.36 11.87
C THR A 333 6.73 15.63 11.02
N LEU A 334 5.95 16.65 11.36
CA LEU A 334 5.96 17.92 10.62
C LEU A 334 7.31 18.62 10.70
N GLU A 335 7.98 18.58 11.86
CA GLU A 335 9.33 19.10 12.02
C GLU A 335 10.36 18.37 11.15
N SER A 336 10.27 17.04 11.09
CA SER A 336 11.13 16.24 10.21
C SER A 336 10.88 16.56 8.73
N HIS A 337 9.62 16.72 8.31
CA HIS A 337 9.29 17.12 6.95
C HIS A 337 9.79 18.53 6.64
N ARG A 338 9.67 19.49 7.57
CA ARG A 338 10.18 20.84 7.40
C ARG A 338 11.70 20.85 7.22
N HIS A 339 12.42 20.05 8.00
CA HIS A 339 13.86 19.88 7.85
C HIS A 339 14.23 19.29 6.48
N SER A 340 13.50 18.26 6.02
CA SER A 340 13.70 17.68 4.68
C SER A 340 13.43 18.70 3.57
N ALA A 341 12.37 19.50 3.68
CA ALA A 341 12.03 20.56 2.74
C ALA A 341 13.12 21.63 2.69
N MET A 342 13.67 22.02 3.84
CA MET A 342 14.81 22.94 3.92
C MET A 342 16.02 22.42 3.13
N GLN A 343 16.35 21.13 3.28
CA GLN A 343 17.48 20.50 2.60
C GLN A 343 17.25 20.30 1.09
N THR A 344 16.01 20.04 0.69
CA THR A 344 15.65 19.67 -0.69
C THR A 344 15.32 20.89 -1.55
N GLU A 345 14.61 21.86 -0.98
CA GLU A 345 13.99 22.99 -1.71
C GLU A 345 14.39 24.37 -1.15
N GLY A 346 15.00 24.42 0.05
CA GLY A 346 15.38 25.67 0.73
C GLY A 346 14.26 26.35 1.51
N SER A 347 14.62 27.34 2.34
CA SER A 347 13.69 28.05 3.24
C SER A 347 12.68 28.94 2.51
N ASP A 348 13.00 29.33 1.27
CA ASP A 348 12.09 30.16 0.47
C ASP A 348 11.00 29.35 -0.22
N SER A 349 11.12 28.02 -0.23
CA SER A 349 10.16 27.12 -0.86
C SER A 349 8.78 27.23 -0.22
N PHE A 350 7.75 27.04 -1.04
CA PHE A 350 6.36 26.99 -0.61
C PHE A 350 6.14 25.92 0.47
N ILE A 351 6.72 24.72 0.28
CA ILE A 351 6.54 23.58 1.18
C ILE A 351 7.14 23.90 2.56
N TYR A 352 8.33 24.49 2.62
CA TYR A 352 8.95 24.88 3.89
C TYR A 352 8.12 25.91 4.67
N LYS A 353 7.61 26.93 3.98
CA LYS A 353 6.76 27.97 4.58
C LYS A 353 5.43 27.40 5.09
N PHE A 354 4.75 26.61 4.26
CA PHE A 354 3.52 25.91 4.63
C PHE A 354 3.70 25.05 5.90
N LEU A 355 4.77 24.24 5.96
CA LEU A 355 5.05 23.40 7.13
C LEU A 355 5.35 24.26 8.37
N SER A 356 6.07 25.37 8.20
CA SER A 356 6.38 26.29 9.31
C SER A 356 5.11 26.92 9.90
N ASP A 357 4.19 27.36 9.04
CA ASP A 357 2.93 27.96 9.46
C ASP A 357 2.01 26.94 10.15
N LEU A 358 1.96 25.72 9.62
CA LEU A 358 1.19 24.62 10.23
C LEU A 358 1.75 24.23 11.60
N ILE A 359 3.07 24.18 11.76
CA ILE A 359 3.72 23.89 13.05
C ILE A 359 3.40 24.98 14.08
N GLU A 360 3.50 26.27 13.71
CA GLU A 360 3.17 27.35 14.64
C GLU A 360 1.68 27.35 15.00
N SER A 361 0.81 27.12 14.01
CA SER A 361 -0.64 26.98 14.24
C SER A 361 -0.95 25.83 15.21
N MET A 362 -0.30 24.69 15.02
CA MET A 362 -0.43 23.53 15.92
C MET A 362 0.07 23.83 17.34
N LYS A 363 1.15 24.59 17.47
CA LYS A 363 1.69 25.02 18.77
C LYS A 363 0.72 25.95 19.49
N LEU A 364 0.18 26.95 18.81
CA LEU A 364 -0.79 27.89 19.39
C LEU A 364 -2.10 27.18 19.78
N ALA A 365 -2.62 26.30 18.91
CA ALA A 365 -3.79 25.47 19.19
C ALA A 365 -3.57 24.54 20.40
N SER A 366 -2.37 23.96 20.51
CA SER A 366 -1.98 23.12 21.65
C SER A 366 -1.97 23.90 22.98
N ILE A 367 -1.58 25.18 23.00
CA ILE A 367 -1.64 26.04 24.19
C ILE A 367 -3.10 26.29 24.61
N ARG A 368 -4.01 26.39 23.64
CA ARG A 368 -5.45 26.59 23.87
C ARG A 368 -6.20 25.30 24.26
N GLY A 369 -5.52 24.16 24.31
CA GLY A 369 -6.16 22.87 24.62
C GLY A 369 -7.01 22.32 23.47
N GLU A 370 -6.79 22.78 22.24
CA GLU A 370 -7.47 22.25 21.06
C GLU A 370 -6.92 20.87 20.69
N ASN A 371 -7.77 20.05 20.07
CA ASN A 371 -7.39 18.70 19.60
C ASN A 371 -6.96 18.68 18.14
N PHE A 372 -7.39 19.66 17.35
CA PHE A 372 -7.15 19.71 15.92
C PHE A 372 -6.69 21.10 15.51
N VAL A 373 -5.88 21.14 14.46
CA VAL A 373 -5.62 22.38 13.70
C VAL A 373 -6.09 22.16 12.28
N GLU A 374 -6.83 23.12 11.75
CA GLU A 374 -7.19 23.11 10.34
C GLU A 374 -5.95 23.40 9.49
N GLN A 375 -5.73 22.56 8.47
CA GLN A 375 -4.77 22.86 7.43
C GLN A 375 -5.33 24.00 6.58
N ILE A 376 -4.98 25.22 6.97
CA ILE A 376 -5.21 26.37 6.10
C ILE A 376 -4.36 26.11 4.86
N SER A 377 -5.01 25.98 3.70
CA SER A 377 -4.29 26.06 2.43
C SER A 377 -3.58 27.40 2.45
N THR A 378 -2.27 27.42 2.73
CA THR A 378 -1.43 28.57 2.43
C THR A 378 -1.52 28.67 0.93
N SER A 379 -2.42 29.53 0.52
CA SER A 379 -2.87 29.64 -0.82
C SER A 379 -1.68 29.71 -1.78
N ILE A 380 -1.63 28.77 -2.72
CA ILE A 380 -1.32 29.19 -4.08
C ILE A 380 -2.57 30.02 -4.44
N GLU A 381 -2.45 31.32 -4.16
CA GLU A 381 -3.48 32.36 -3.99
C GLU A 381 -4.95 31.92 -4.13
N LYS A 382 -5.71 32.02 -3.01
CA LYS A 382 -7.16 32.10 -3.00
C LYS A 382 -7.49 33.43 -3.63
N ASP A 383 -7.36 33.51 -4.95
CA ASP A 383 -7.92 34.62 -5.68
C ASP A 383 -9.43 34.43 -5.59
N GLU A 384 -10.09 35.25 -4.77
CA GLU A 384 -11.55 35.34 -4.67
C GLU A 384 -12.19 35.72 -6.04
N HIS A 385 -11.36 35.95 -7.05
CA HIS A 385 -11.70 36.12 -8.46
C HIS A 385 -11.54 34.86 -9.32
N SER A 386 -11.68 33.64 -8.76
CA SER A 386 -11.95 32.48 -9.63
C SER A 386 -13.29 32.69 -10.34
N ALA A 387 -13.22 33.06 -11.62
CA ALA A 387 -14.40 33.26 -12.44
C ALA A 387 -15.15 31.92 -12.52
N LYS A 388 -16.36 31.87 -11.96
CA LYS A 388 -17.28 30.71 -11.95
C LYS A 388 -17.66 30.17 -13.34
N ASN A 389 -16.98 30.56 -14.42
CA ASN A 389 -17.31 30.14 -15.79
C ASN A 389 -16.14 30.16 -16.79
N THR A 390 -14.88 30.34 -16.37
CA THR A 390 -13.74 30.20 -17.31
C THR A 390 -13.29 28.75 -17.33
N ARG A 391 -13.27 28.10 -18.50
CA ARG A 391 -12.55 26.83 -18.69
C ARG A 391 -11.05 27.13 -18.55
N PRO A 392 -10.40 26.74 -17.43
CA PRO A 392 -9.02 27.14 -17.17
C PRO A 392 -8.05 26.52 -18.19
N PHE A 393 -8.43 25.38 -18.76
CA PHE A 393 -7.76 24.73 -19.88
C PHE A 393 -8.75 24.52 -21.03
N LYS A 394 -8.36 24.90 -22.25
CA LYS A 394 -9.25 24.83 -23.44
C LYS A 394 -9.21 23.47 -24.15
N GLY A 395 -8.13 22.72 -24.01
CA GLY A 395 -7.97 21.38 -24.58
C GLY A 395 -8.64 20.29 -23.74
N LYS A 396 -8.39 19.03 -24.10
CA LYS A 396 -8.84 17.84 -23.35
C LYS A 396 -7.79 17.41 -22.33
N ILE A 397 -8.24 16.99 -21.15
CA ILE A 397 -7.37 16.34 -20.15
C ILE A 397 -7.75 14.86 -20.13
N VAL A 398 -6.75 14.00 -20.31
CA VAL A 398 -6.91 12.54 -20.16
C VAL A 398 -6.08 12.10 -18.98
N LEU A 399 -6.70 11.50 -17.98
CA LEU A 399 -6.02 10.96 -16.81
C LEU A 399 -5.88 9.45 -16.96
N ILE A 400 -4.65 8.95 -16.86
CA ILE A 400 -4.35 7.51 -16.90
C ILE A 400 -3.94 7.06 -15.51
N THR A 401 -4.67 6.09 -14.95
CA THR A 401 -4.33 5.46 -13.67
C THR A 401 -4.03 3.97 -13.79
N ASP A 402 -3.38 3.43 -12.77
CA ASP A 402 -3.27 2.00 -12.52
C ASP A 402 -3.55 1.68 -11.04
N SER A 403 -3.48 0.38 -10.69
CA SER A 403 -3.71 -0.08 -9.33
C SER A 403 -2.65 0.37 -8.32
N ASN A 404 -1.54 0.95 -8.77
CA ASN A 404 -0.52 1.52 -7.89
C ASN A 404 -0.91 2.91 -7.40
N CYS A 405 -1.82 3.61 -8.10
CA CYS A 405 -2.32 4.93 -7.68
C CYS A 405 -3.00 4.85 -6.30
N GLY A 406 -2.26 5.23 -5.27
CA GLY A 406 -2.67 5.22 -3.86
C GLY A 406 -2.22 6.48 -3.12
N SER A 407 -2.73 6.68 -1.90
CA SER A 407 -2.35 7.82 -1.05
C SER A 407 -2.44 9.17 -1.81
N SER A 408 -1.39 10.00 -1.79
CA SER A 408 -1.35 11.29 -2.49
C SER A 408 -1.62 11.22 -4.01
N CYS A 409 -1.43 10.07 -4.68
CA CYS A 409 -1.89 9.92 -6.07
C CYS A 409 -3.41 10.04 -6.15
N LEU A 410 -4.15 9.44 -5.21
CA LEU A 410 -5.60 9.56 -5.14
C LEU A 410 -6.05 11.00 -4.87
N ASN A 411 -5.32 11.76 -4.04
CA ASN A 411 -5.59 13.19 -3.86
C ASN A 411 -5.41 13.96 -5.18
N PHE A 412 -4.40 13.62 -5.99
CA PHE A 412 -4.23 14.20 -7.32
C PHE A 412 -5.38 13.82 -8.27
N VAL A 413 -5.86 12.58 -8.23
CA VAL A 413 -7.06 12.17 -8.96
C VAL A 413 -8.29 12.96 -8.47
N ASP A 414 -8.46 13.14 -7.15
CA ASP A 414 -9.54 13.94 -6.56
C ASP A 414 -9.55 15.38 -7.13
N GLU A 415 -8.38 15.99 -7.31
CA GLU A 415 -8.24 17.32 -7.92
C GLU A 415 -8.50 17.34 -9.43
N VAL A 416 -7.90 16.39 -10.17
CA VAL A 416 -8.02 16.32 -11.64
C VAL A 416 -9.45 16.05 -12.09
N MET A 417 -10.19 15.23 -11.34
CA MET A 417 -11.59 14.91 -11.62
C MET A 417 -12.56 16.06 -11.31
N GLN A 418 -12.11 17.12 -10.64
CA GLN A 418 -12.87 18.37 -10.49
C GLN A 418 -12.77 19.28 -11.72
N ILE A 419 -11.82 19.02 -12.64
CA ILE A 419 -11.65 19.82 -13.85
C ILE A 419 -12.71 19.38 -14.89
N PRO A 420 -13.60 20.29 -15.33
CA PRO A 420 -14.65 19.92 -16.26
C PRO A 420 -14.11 19.38 -17.59
N GLY A 421 -14.61 18.21 -18.00
CA GLY A 421 -14.26 17.59 -19.27
C GLY A 421 -12.98 16.75 -19.24
N THR A 422 -12.41 16.47 -18.06
CA THR A 422 -11.41 15.42 -17.89
C THR A 422 -12.01 14.04 -18.19
N LEU A 423 -11.27 13.19 -18.90
CA LEU A 423 -11.62 11.79 -19.16
C LEU A 423 -10.67 10.86 -18.39
N HIS A 424 -11.22 10.01 -17.52
CA HIS A 424 -10.45 9.04 -16.75
C HIS A 424 -10.39 7.67 -17.45
N VAL A 425 -9.17 7.17 -17.72
CA VAL A 425 -8.91 5.91 -18.43
C VAL A 425 -7.83 5.07 -17.76
N GLY A 426 -7.65 3.82 -18.20
CA GLY A 426 -6.58 2.93 -17.71
C GLY A 426 -7.12 1.81 -16.83
N ASN A 427 -6.56 1.61 -15.63
CA ASN A 427 -7.04 0.63 -14.65
C ASN A 427 -7.54 1.30 -13.36
N THR A 428 -8.41 0.59 -12.65
CA THR A 428 -8.89 0.97 -11.32
C THR A 428 -7.72 1.27 -10.38
N THR A 429 -7.84 2.37 -9.63
CA THR A 429 -6.83 2.81 -8.66
C THR A 429 -6.77 1.89 -7.43
N SER A 430 -5.83 2.15 -6.51
CA SER A 430 -6.00 1.74 -5.11
C SER A 430 -7.15 2.51 -4.45
N ALA A 431 -7.36 2.27 -3.16
CA ALA A 431 -8.28 3.05 -2.34
C ALA A 431 -7.68 3.27 -0.95
N ASP A 432 -8.05 4.38 -0.32
CA ASP A 432 -7.61 4.75 1.02
C ASP A 432 -8.77 5.23 1.88
N THR A 433 -8.50 5.48 3.16
CA THR A 433 -9.44 6.21 4.01
C THR A 433 -9.16 7.71 3.93
N ARG A 434 -10.05 8.51 4.51
CA ARG A 434 -9.88 9.95 4.75
C ARG A 434 -8.72 10.27 5.69
N TYR A 435 -8.21 9.28 6.43
CA TYR A 435 -7.10 9.43 7.34
C TYR A 435 -5.79 9.29 6.57
N THR A 436 -5.01 10.36 6.52
CA THR A 436 -3.82 10.47 5.68
C THR A 436 -2.69 11.15 6.45
N ASP A 437 -1.56 11.37 5.78
CA ASP A 437 -0.31 11.90 6.36
C ASP A 437 0.16 11.12 7.58
N VAL A 438 1.17 10.27 7.39
CA VAL A 438 1.55 9.28 8.39
C VAL A 438 2.78 9.68 9.18
N ALA A 439 2.76 9.46 10.50
CA ALA A 439 3.99 9.32 11.26
C ALA A 439 4.58 7.93 11.06
N THR A 440 5.90 7.83 11.02
CA THR A 440 6.63 6.56 11.16
C THR A 440 7.18 6.45 12.57
N VAL A 441 6.70 5.48 13.34
CA VAL A 441 7.09 5.30 14.75
C VAL A 441 7.69 3.93 14.97
N ALA A 442 8.87 3.86 15.60
CA ALA A 442 9.47 2.60 15.98
C ALA A 442 8.72 1.96 17.16
N LEU A 443 8.49 0.65 17.07
CA LEU A 443 7.94 -0.19 18.11
C LEU A 443 9.06 -0.87 18.91
N PRO A 444 8.79 -1.40 20.12
CA PRO A 444 9.79 -2.03 20.98
C PRO A 444 10.65 -3.11 20.31
N SER A 445 10.09 -3.85 19.35
CA SER A 445 10.85 -4.86 18.58
C SER A 445 11.77 -4.32 17.48
N GLY A 446 11.70 -3.01 17.18
CA GLY A 446 12.32 -2.40 16.02
C GLY A 446 11.44 -2.43 14.76
N ALA A 447 10.26 -3.04 14.81
CA ALA A 447 9.23 -2.82 13.80
C ALA A 447 8.85 -1.34 13.72
N LYS A 448 8.31 -0.92 12.57
CA LYS A 448 7.84 0.46 12.36
C LYS A 448 6.34 0.44 12.14
N LEU A 449 5.65 1.39 12.74
CA LEU A 449 4.22 1.66 12.60
C LEU A 449 4.03 2.94 11.79
N TRP A 450 3.18 2.88 10.78
CA TRP A 450 2.57 4.05 10.17
C TRP A 450 1.27 4.33 10.90
N VAL A 451 1.09 5.58 11.31
CA VAL A 451 -0.15 6.06 11.94
C VAL A 451 -0.58 7.35 11.25
N PRO A 452 -1.82 7.42 10.73
CA PRO A 452 -2.39 8.66 10.18
C PRO A 452 -2.43 9.77 11.22
N LEU A 453 -2.19 11.00 10.77
CA LEU A 453 -2.15 12.22 11.60
C LEU A 453 -3.18 13.25 11.15
N LYS A 454 -3.70 13.12 9.92
CA LYS A 454 -4.62 14.07 9.28
C LYS A 454 -5.91 13.37 8.89
N VAL A 455 -7.03 14.08 8.95
CA VAL A 455 -8.33 13.62 8.44
C VAL A 455 -8.89 14.64 7.46
N TRP A 456 -9.44 14.16 6.35
CA TRP A 456 -10.29 14.97 5.48
C TRP A 456 -11.76 14.88 5.89
N ILE A 457 -12.39 16.02 6.13
CA ILE A 457 -13.83 16.18 6.35
C ILE A 457 -14.44 16.70 5.04
N GLY A 458 -15.58 16.16 4.62
CA GLY A 458 -16.26 16.60 3.39
C GLY A 458 -15.56 16.19 2.08
N ARG A 459 -14.53 15.33 2.12
CA ARG A 459 -13.91 14.78 0.90
C ARG A 459 -14.95 13.99 0.09
N ARG A 460 -15.04 14.28 -1.21
CA ARG A 460 -15.97 13.63 -2.14
C ARG A 460 -15.75 12.12 -2.21
N ARG A 461 -14.51 11.69 -2.42
CA ARG A 461 -14.14 10.27 -2.41
C ARG A 461 -14.25 9.70 -1.00
N GLN A 462 -15.12 8.70 -0.86
CA GLN A 462 -15.38 8.03 0.41
C GLN A 462 -14.26 7.06 0.79
N ASP A 463 -14.31 6.57 2.02
CA ASP A 463 -13.32 5.63 2.56
C ASP A 463 -13.35 4.30 1.80
N ASN A 464 -12.16 3.82 1.40
CA ASN A 464 -11.95 2.59 0.66
C ASN A 464 -12.78 2.50 -0.64
N ILE A 465 -13.04 3.64 -1.29
CA ILE A 465 -13.62 3.67 -2.65
C ILE A 465 -12.52 4.04 -3.65
N PRO A 466 -12.19 3.15 -4.61
CA PRO A 466 -11.24 3.46 -5.67
C PRO A 466 -11.91 4.29 -6.77
N TYR A 467 -11.10 4.93 -7.61
CA TYR A 467 -11.54 5.43 -8.90
C TYR A 467 -11.55 4.29 -9.92
N VAL A 468 -12.71 4.07 -10.52
CA VAL A 468 -12.88 3.16 -11.66
C VAL A 468 -12.84 3.99 -12.94
N PRO A 469 -11.94 3.67 -13.89
CA PRO A 469 -11.84 4.41 -15.15
C PRO A 469 -13.15 4.32 -15.94
N GLU A 470 -13.50 5.41 -16.62
CA GLU A 470 -14.65 5.44 -17.54
C GLU A 470 -14.43 4.47 -18.71
N ILE A 471 -13.17 4.36 -19.17
CA ILE A 471 -12.76 3.42 -20.21
C ILE A 471 -11.54 2.65 -19.73
N ALA A 472 -11.72 1.36 -19.49
CA ALA A 472 -10.64 0.46 -19.12
C ALA A 472 -9.71 0.17 -20.32
N PHE A 473 -8.42 0.02 -20.08
CA PHE A 473 -7.47 -0.46 -21.09
C PHE A 473 -7.31 -1.98 -20.95
N ASP A 474 -7.77 -2.73 -21.95
CA ASP A 474 -7.70 -4.20 -21.95
C ASP A 474 -6.28 -4.75 -22.26
N GLY A 475 -5.38 -3.89 -22.73
CA GLY A 475 -3.99 -4.25 -23.04
C GLY A 475 -3.05 -4.22 -21.83
N ASP A 476 -1.78 -4.54 -22.05
CA ASP A 476 -0.76 -4.42 -21.02
C ASP A 476 -0.44 -2.93 -20.79
N LEU A 477 -0.82 -2.40 -19.61
CA LEU A 477 -0.48 -1.04 -19.22
C LEU A 477 1.04 -0.78 -19.15
N ASN A 478 1.90 -1.79 -19.17
CA ASN A 478 3.35 -1.59 -19.26
C ASN A 478 3.84 -1.36 -20.70
N ASP A 479 3.04 -1.75 -21.70
CA ASP A 479 3.32 -1.42 -23.10
C ASP A 479 2.91 0.03 -23.38
N THR A 480 3.85 0.94 -23.14
CA THR A 480 3.63 2.38 -23.35
C THR A 480 3.33 2.72 -24.81
N ASN A 481 3.83 1.95 -25.79
CA ASN A 481 3.54 2.23 -27.19
C ASN A 481 2.10 1.84 -27.53
N ALA A 482 1.66 0.65 -27.10
CA ALA A 482 0.27 0.22 -27.26
C ALA A 482 -0.69 1.16 -26.55
N LEU A 483 -0.36 1.59 -25.32
CA LEU A 483 -1.16 2.54 -24.57
C LEU A 483 -1.24 3.91 -25.28
N GLN A 484 -0.13 4.43 -25.80
CA GLN A 484 -0.14 5.70 -26.53
C GLN A 484 -0.96 5.62 -27.82
N ALA A 485 -0.81 4.54 -28.58
CA ALA A 485 -1.63 4.31 -29.78
C ALA A 485 -3.12 4.27 -29.43
N TRP A 486 -3.51 3.53 -28.40
CA TRP A 486 -4.89 3.50 -27.92
C TRP A 486 -5.42 4.89 -27.51
N ILE A 487 -4.61 5.69 -26.82
CA ILE A 487 -4.99 7.06 -26.45
C ILE A 487 -5.25 7.92 -27.70
N LEU A 488 -4.35 7.87 -28.67
CA LEU A 488 -4.44 8.68 -29.89
C LEU A 488 -5.59 8.23 -30.81
N ASP A 489 -5.73 6.92 -31.02
CA ASP A 489 -6.61 6.35 -32.03
C ASP A 489 -8.03 6.12 -31.53
N SER A 490 -8.22 5.93 -30.22
CA SER A 490 -9.52 5.57 -29.63
C SER A 490 -10.01 6.60 -28.62
N ILE A 491 -9.16 7.01 -27.67
CA ILE A 491 -9.59 7.85 -26.55
C ILE A 491 -9.77 9.31 -26.94
N LEU A 492 -8.81 9.92 -27.63
CA LEU A 492 -8.94 11.33 -28.03
C LEU A 492 -10.09 11.59 -29.01
N PRO A 493 -10.37 10.73 -30.01
CA PRO A 493 -11.58 10.84 -30.83
C PRO A 493 -12.86 10.76 -29.99
N HIS A 494 -12.90 9.86 -29.01
CA HIS A 494 -14.03 9.75 -28.07
C HIS A 494 -14.16 11.00 -27.17
N ALA A 495 -13.06 11.50 -26.63
CA ALA A 495 -13.02 12.69 -25.79
C ALA A 495 -13.47 13.96 -26.53
N LYS A 496 -13.25 14.04 -27.85
CA LYS A 496 -13.78 15.12 -28.71
C LYS A 496 -15.32 15.07 -28.79
N ALA A 497 -15.93 13.89 -28.70
CA ALA A 497 -17.38 13.71 -28.69
C ALA A 497 -18.00 13.97 -27.29
N ILE A 498 -17.25 13.77 -26.21
CA ILE A 498 -17.66 14.13 -24.84
C ILE A 498 -17.46 15.64 -24.65
N GLY A 499 -18.53 16.43 -24.78
CA GLY A 499 -18.54 17.83 -24.38
C GLY A 499 -17.69 18.76 -25.27
N MET A 500 -18.20 19.08 -26.46
CA MET A 500 -18.45 20.49 -26.72
C MET A 500 -19.80 20.83 -26.07
N PRO A 501 -19.94 21.96 -25.34
CA PRO A 501 -21.24 22.61 -25.28
C PRO A 501 -21.69 22.93 -26.70
#